data_AF-A0A2N1MAF2-F1
#
_entry.id   AF-A0A2N1MAF2-F1
#
_cell.length_a   1.000
_cell.length_b   1.000
_cell.length_c   1.000
_cell.angle_alpha   90.00
_cell.angle_beta   90.00
_cell.angle_gamma   90.00
#
_symmetry.space_group_name_H-M   'P 1'
#
loop_
_entity.id
_entity.type
_entity.pdbx_description
1 polymer ?
#
loop_
_entity_poly.entity_id
_entity_poly.type
_entity_poly.pdbx_seq_one_letter_code
_entity_poly.pdbx_strand_id
1 'polypeptide(L)'
;MVNNKSKPGCKQNGQRAYIGILQSHLANECTNCPEEIQNYWLGFIAAKDSLDDDDSASIASSTGFNKKRKVTFNNHETATKILTACNSITKYFKASHICNSLLSESTKSLKIEGDGLKCFIKTRWTFIYKATYSFVRMRRALDEVVTNNPEEITNSTVKKYLKKQDFYDKINTLVKLLRPIKNAILMLEGNQTNLADAFIQMIVLIGSVDSEIFLNYYNYSNLRAVILRF
;
A
#
# COMPACT_ATOMS: atom_id res chain seq x y z
N MET A 1 -47.04 -8.81 -21.81
CA MET A 1 -46.05 -7.89 -22.43
C MET A 1 -44.86 -7.79 -21.49
N VAL A 2 -43.75 -8.42 -21.85
CA VAL A 2 -42.52 -8.44 -21.04
C VAL A 2 -41.86 -7.06 -21.16
N ASN A 3 -41.76 -6.35 -20.05
CA ASN A 3 -41.23 -5.00 -20.03
C ASN A 3 -39.69 -5.07 -20.04
N ASN A 4 -39.11 -4.98 -21.24
CA ASN A 4 -37.67 -4.88 -21.47
C ASN A 4 -37.14 -3.54 -20.91
N LYS A 5 -36.77 -3.51 -19.62
CA LYS A 5 -35.88 -2.47 -19.11
C LYS A 5 -34.44 -2.88 -19.43
N SER A 6 -33.78 -2.04 -20.22
CA SER A 6 -32.40 -2.18 -20.66
C SER A 6 -31.45 -2.41 -19.48
N LYS A 7 -30.61 -3.44 -19.58
CA LYS A 7 -29.59 -3.78 -18.58
C LYS A 7 -28.59 -2.63 -18.44
N PRO A 8 -28.39 -2.04 -17.25
CA PRO A 8 -27.35 -1.05 -17.04
C PRO A 8 -25.98 -1.74 -17.14
N GLY A 9 -25.15 -1.30 -18.08
CA GLY A 9 -23.78 -1.80 -18.20
C GLY A 9 -22.90 -1.36 -17.02
N CYS A 10 -21.85 -2.13 -16.76
CA CYS A 10 -20.83 -1.98 -15.69
C CYS A 10 -20.10 -0.62 -15.61
N LYS A 11 -20.52 0.39 -16.38
CA LYS A 11 -19.94 1.74 -16.50
C LYS A 11 -20.81 2.86 -15.91
N GLN A 12 -21.78 2.54 -15.07
CA GLN A 12 -22.52 3.61 -14.38
C GLN A 12 -21.67 4.15 -13.24
N ASN A 13 -21.34 5.44 -13.31
CA ASN A 13 -20.69 6.21 -12.25
C ASN A 13 -21.55 6.10 -10.99
N GLY A 14 -21.25 5.10 -10.14
CA GLY A 14 -21.89 4.94 -8.86
C GLY A 14 -21.59 6.17 -8.01
N GLN A 15 -22.61 7.01 -7.81
CA GLN A 15 -22.60 8.01 -6.75
C GLN A 15 -22.26 7.28 -5.44
N ARG A 16 -21.40 7.87 -4.61
CA ARG A 16 -21.03 7.38 -3.28
C ARG A 16 -22.27 7.09 -2.44
N ALA A 17 -22.87 5.92 -2.55
CA ALA A 17 -23.92 5.44 -1.65
C ALA A 17 -24.25 3.98 -1.95
N TYR A 18 -24.46 3.23 -0.88
CA TYR A 18 -24.99 1.88 -0.83
C TYR A 18 -24.08 0.73 -1.27
N ILE A 19 -23.33 0.22 -0.28
CA ILE A 19 -22.74 -1.13 -0.25
C ILE A 19 -23.73 -2.20 -0.76
N GLY A 20 -25.03 -2.09 -0.45
CA GLY A 20 -26.06 -3.03 -0.91
C GLY A 20 -26.25 -3.07 -2.43
N ILE A 21 -26.09 -1.92 -3.11
CA ILE A 21 -26.20 -1.85 -4.59
C ILE A 21 -25.00 -2.53 -5.23
N LEU A 22 -23.81 -2.35 -4.66
CA LEU A 22 -22.60 -3.03 -5.14
C LEU A 22 -22.68 -4.54 -4.94
N GLN A 23 -23.16 -4.98 -3.77
CA GLN A 23 -23.35 -6.40 -3.44
C GLN A 23 -24.31 -7.06 -4.42
N SER A 24 -25.45 -6.43 -4.69
CA SER A 24 -26.42 -6.94 -5.67
C SER A 24 -25.86 -6.96 -7.09
N HIS A 25 -25.11 -5.92 -7.49
CA HIS A 25 -24.47 -5.89 -8.80
C HIS A 25 -23.43 -7.01 -8.99
N LEU A 26 -22.57 -7.23 -7.98
CA LEU A 26 -21.56 -8.30 -8.01
C LEU A 26 -22.18 -9.70 -7.99
N ALA A 27 -23.33 -9.87 -7.33
CA ALA A 27 -24.06 -11.14 -7.26
C ALA A 27 -24.86 -11.44 -8.53
N ASN A 28 -25.51 -10.44 -9.12
CA ASN A 28 -26.58 -10.67 -10.11
C ASN A 28 -26.29 -10.11 -11.51
N GLU A 29 -25.40 -9.12 -11.64
CA GLU A 29 -25.35 -8.28 -12.85
C GLU A 29 -23.96 -8.20 -13.51
N CYS A 30 -22.88 -8.43 -12.77
CA CYS A 30 -21.52 -8.24 -13.27
C CYS A 30 -21.00 -9.46 -14.04
N THR A 31 -20.91 -9.35 -15.37
CA THR A 31 -20.43 -10.44 -16.26
C THR A 31 -18.94 -10.75 -16.16
N ASN A 32 -18.15 -9.86 -15.55
CA ASN A 32 -16.71 -10.03 -15.33
C ASN A 32 -16.38 -10.40 -13.88
N CYS A 33 -17.39 -10.61 -13.03
CA CYS A 33 -17.21 -11.02 -11.65
C CYS A 33 -16.76 -12.49 -11.62
N PRO A 34 -15.65 -12.83 -10.96
CA PRO A 34 -15.28 -14.22 -10.74
C PRO A 34 -16.41 -14.98 -10.04
N GLU A 35 -16.73 -16.19 -10.53
CA GLU A 35 -17.85 -17.03 -10.08
C GLU A 35 -17.87 -17.22 -8.54
N GLU A 36 -16.70 -17.33 -7.93
CA GLU A 36 -16.53 -17.45 -6.48
C GLU A 36 -16.98 -16.20 -5.70
N ILE A 37 -16.71 -15.00 -6.23
CA ILE A 37 -17.14 -13.73 -5.63
C ILE A 37 -18.65 -13.53 -5.84
N GLN A 38 -19.14 -13.92 -7.01
CA GLN A 38 -20.57 -13.90 -7.32
C GLN A 38 -21.36 -14.80 -6.35
N ASN A 39 -20.92 -16.04 -6.16
CA ASN A 39 -21.55 -17.02 -5.26
C ASN A 39 -21.52 -16.59 -3.80
N TYR A 40 -20.42 -15.96 -3.33
CA TYR A 40 -20.33 -15.41 -1.99
C TYR A 40 -21.42 -14.36 -1.73
N TRP A 41 -21.59 -13.41 -2.66
CA TRP A 41 -22.61 -12.36 -2.49
C TRP A 41 -24.03 -12.87 -2.70
N LEU A 42 -24.25 -13.84 -3.59
CA LEU A 42 -25.53 -14.54 -3.71
C LEU A 42 -25.93 -15.22 -2.39
N GLY A 43 -25.00 -15.93 -1.75
CA GLY A 43 -25.24 -16.55 -0.45
C GLY A 43 -25.52 -15.52 0.66
N PHE A 44 -24.80 -14.40 0.65
CA PHE A 44 -25.01 -13.30 1.59
C PHE A 44 -26.38 -12.62 1.42
N ILE A 45 -26.85 -12.43 0.18
CA ILE A 45 -28.17 -11.85 -0.11
C ILE A 45 -29.28 -12.84 0.28
N ALA A 46 -29.14 -14.12 -0.09
CA ALA A 46 -30.11 -15.16 0.28
C ALA A 46 -30.23 -15.33 1.81
N ALA A 47 -29.14 -15.21 2.55
CA ALA A 47 -29.14 -15.24 4.02
C ALA A 47 -29.77 -13.99 4.65
N LYS A 48 -29.79 -12.86 3.93
CA LYS A 48 -30.42 -11.61 4.37
C LYS A 48 -31.93 -11.65 4.10
N ASP A 49 -32.33 -12.12 2.91
CA ASP A 49 -33.73 -12.23 2.51
C ASP A 49 -34.50 -13.29 3.33
N SER A 50 -33.79 -14.27 3.92
CA SER A 50 -34.37 -15.28 4.82
C SER A 50 -34.60 -14.80 6.27
N LEU A 51 -34.26 -13.55 6.59
CA LEU A 51 -34.45 -12.96 7.92
C LEU A 51 -35.52 -11.85 7.96
N ASP A 52 -36.16 -11.54 6.83
CA ASP A 52 -37.11 -10.43 6.71
C ASP A 52 -38.60 -10.84 6.88
N ASP A 53 -38.91 -12.07 7.32
CA ASP A 53 -40.28 -12.59 7.48
C ASP A 53 -40.81 -12.64 8.94
N ASP A 54 -40.09 -12.13 9.96
CA ASP A 54 -40.63 -12.05 11.33
C ASP A 54 -40.42 -10.67 11.97
N ASP A 55 -41.53 -10.13 12.51
CA ASP A 55 -41.67 -8.81 13.11
C ASP A 55 -40.59 -8.43 14.14
N SER A 56 -40.07 -7.20 13.99
CA SER A 56 -39.77 -6.24 15.06
C SER A 56 -39.29 -6.81 16.41
N ALA A 57 -38.02 -7.24 16.52
CA ALA A 57 -37.36 -7.35 17.81
C ALA A 57 -35.91 -6.83 17.75
N SER A 58 -35.69 -5.71 18.44
CA SER A 58 -34.39 -5.19 18.81
C SER A 58 -33.52 -6.29 19.43
N ILE A 59 -32.42 -6.67 18.78
CA ILE A 59 -31.39 -7.49 19.43
C ILE A 59 -30.17 -6.61 19.67
N ALA A 60 -30.00 -6.34 20.95
CA ALA A 60 -28.91 -5.63 21.57
C ALA A 60 -27.55 -6.17 21.13
N SER A 61 -26.62 -5.23 20.95
CA SER A 61 -25.19 -5.45 20.90
C SER A 61 -24.73 -6.33 22.08
N SER A 62 -24.55 -7.63 21.86
CA SER A 62 -23.78 -8.48 22.76
C SER A 62 -22.28 -8.25 22.52
N THR A 63 -21.79 -7.18 23.14
CA THR A 63 -20.38 -7.02 23.51
C THR A 63 -19.90 -8.26 24.25
N GLY A 64 -18.89 -8.97 23.75
CA GLY A 64 -18.30 -10.06 24.53
C GLY A 64 -17.37 -11.05 23.84
N PHE A 65 -16.41 -10.62 23.02
CA PHE A 65 -15.17 -11.40 22.87
C PHE A 65 -13.98 -10.65 23.48
N ASN A 66 -13.63 -11.15 24.65
CA ASN A 66 -12.47 -10.79 25.44
C ASN A 66 -11.17 -11.00 24.67
N LYS A 67 -10.28 -10.02 24.77
CA LYS A 67 -8.97 -10.07 25.45
C LYS A 67 -7.95 -9.26 24.67
N LYS A 68 -7.48 -8.20 25.32
CA LYS A 68 -6.35 -7.33 24.94
C LYS A 68 -5.29 -8.08 24.14
N ARG A 69 -5.16 -7.75 22.85
CA ARG A 69 -3.83 -7.43 22.32
C ARG A 69 -3.77 -5.92 22.21
N LYS A 70 -3.11 -5.30 23.18
CA LYS A 70 -2.60 -3.94 23.03
C LYS A 70 -1.48 -4.05 21.98
N VAL A 71 -1.84 -4.07 20.71
CA VAL A 71 -0.87 -3.88 19.63
C VAL A 71 -0.44 -2.43 19.78
N THR A 72 0.73 -2.23 20.37
CA THR A 72 1.34 -0.91 20.50
C THR A 72 1.39 -0.25 19.14
N PHE A 73 0.62 0.82 18.98
CA PHE A 73 0.55 1.70 17.82
C PHE A 73 1.84 2.57 17.74
N ASN A 74 3.02 1.94 17.81
CA ASN A 74 4.34 2.60 17.89
C ASN A 74 5.06 2.68 16.53
N ASN A 75 4.45 2.13 15.46
CA ASN A 75 5.07 2.05 14.13
C ASN A 75 5.01 3.37 13.35
N HIS A 76 3.95 4.18 13.53
CA HIS A 76 3.82 5.47 12.83
C HIS A 76 4.87 6.51 13.29
N GLU A 77 5.15 6.54 14.60
CA GLU A 77 6.20 7.39 15.15
C GLU A 77 7.59 6.98 14.64
N THR A 78 7.81 5.67 14.48
CA THR A 78 9.05 5.12 13.94
C THR A 78 9.24 5.43 12.45
N ALA A 79 8.20 5.25 11.63
CA ALA A 79 8.24 5.58 10.20
C ALA A 79 8.50 7.07 9.96
N THR A 80 7.83 7.95 10.72
CA THR A 80 8.01 9.40 10.61
C THR A 80 9.43 9.84 10.98
N LYS A 81 10.02 9.23 12.02
CA LYS A 81 11.43 9.47 12.40
C LYS A 81 12.39 9.06 11.28
N ILE A 82 12.19 7.88 10.66
CA ILE A 82 13.00 7.41 9.53
C ILE A 82 12.91 8.38 8.34
N LEU A 83 11.69 8.80 7.99
CA LEU A 83 11.47 9.76 6.89
C LEU A 83 12.13 11.11 7.18
N THR A 84 12.04 11.59 8.42
CA THR A 84 12.70 12.83 8.85
C THR A 84 14.22 12.72 8.71
N ALA A 85 14.81 11.61 9.13
CA ALA A 85 16.24 11.34 8.96
C ALA A 85 16.64 11.30 7.47
N CYS A 86 15.86 10.62 6.61
CA CYS A 86 16.08 10.63 5.16
C CYS A 86 16.08 12.07 4.61
N ASN A 87 15.13 12.90 5.02
CA ASN A 87 15.09 14.30 4.59
C ASN A 87 16.28 15.12 5.08
N SER A 88 16.72 14.92 6.32
CA SER A 88 17.90 15.61 6.85
C SER A 88 19.15 15.27 6.04
N ILE A 89 19.33 13.99 5.68
CA ILE A 89 20.44 13.54 4.84
C ILE A 89 20.32 14.15 3.43
N THR A 90 19.18 14.00 2.76
CA THR A 90 19.00 14.54 1.41
C THR A 90 19.24 16.05 1.36
N LYS A 91 18.74 16.80 2.35
CA LYS A 91 18.97 18.25 2.44
C LYS A 91 20.44 18.57 2.64
N TYR A 92 21.13 17.84 3.52
CA TYR A 92 22.55 18.03 3.76
C TYR A 92 23.37 17.82 2.49
N PHE A 93 23.16 16.70 1.79
CA PHE A 93 23.88 16.43 0.53
C PHE A 93 23.58 17.46 -0.55
N LYS A 94 22.34 17.95 -0.66
CA LYS A 94 22.02 19.02 -1.63
C LYS A 94 22.63 20.37 -1.28
N ALA A 95 22.83 20.67 -0.01
CA ALA A 95 23.41 21.93 0.45
C ALA A 95 24.94 21.92 0.40
N SER A 96 25.57 20.77 0.69
CA SER A 96 27.02 20.61 0.60
C SER A 96 27.45 20.33 -0.84
N HIS A 97 28.06 21.33 -1.49
CA HIS A 97 28.50 21.21 -2.88
C HIS A 97 29.52 20.07 -3.06
N ILE A 98 30.41 19.88 -2.08
CA ILE A 98 31.43 18.82 -2.08
C ILE A 98 30.77 17.45 -1.96
N CYS A 99 29.94 17.23 -0.93
CA CYS A 99 29.27 15.94 -0.73
C CYS A 99 28.33 15.59 -1.90
N ASN A 100 27.68 16.59 -2.51
CA ASN A 100 26.84 16.38 -3.69
C ASN A 100 27.66 15.89 -4.89
N SER A 101 28.83 16.51 -5.13
CA SER A 101 29.73 16.09 -6.21
C SER A 101 30.22 14.67 -5.99
N LEU A 102 30.75 14.38 -4.79
CA LEU A 102 31.23 13.05 -4.42
C LEU A 102 30.15 11.98 -4.58
N LEU A 103 28.91 12.27 -4.16
CA LEU A 103 27.80 11.35 -4.33
C LEU A 103 27.43 11.14 -5.80
N SER A 104 27.45 12.20 -6.61
CA SER A 104 27.19 12.14 -8.05
C SER A 104 28.26 11.34 -8.79
N GLU A 105 29.54 11.56 -8.46
CA GLU A 105 30.68 10.80 -8.98
C GLU A 105 30.60 9.32 -8.61
N SER A 106 30.35 9.02 -7.34
CA SER A 106 30.15 7.64 -6.84
C SER A 106 28.97 6.96 -7.57
N THR A 107 27.87 7.68 -7.77
CA THR A 107 26.68 7.17 -8.51
C THR A 107 27.02 6.83 -9.96
N LYS A 108 27.79 7.69 -10.65
CA LYS A 108 28.24 7.45 -12.04
C LYS A 108 29.22 6.29 -12.12
N SER A 109 30.20 6.23 -11.21
CA SER A 109 31.20 5.16 -11.13
C SER A 109 30.53 3.79 -10.94
N LEU A 110 29.57 3.71 -10.02
CA LEU A 110 28.80 2.51 -9.74
C LEU A 110 27.70 2.20 -10.77
N LYS A 111 27.54 3.03 -11.81
CA LYS A 111 26.49 2.91 -12.85
C LYS A 111 25.09 2.78 -12.25
N ILE A 112 24.81 3.51 -11.17
CA ILE A 112 23.50 3.49 -10.52
C ILE A 112 22.55 4.34 -11.38
N GLU A 113 21.50 3.70 -11.89
CA GLU A 113 20.51 4.36 -12.74
C GLU A 113 19.47 5.18 -11.97
N GLY A 114 18.87 6.14 -12.66
CA GLY A 114 17.79 6.98 -12.16
C GLY A 114 18.28 8.22 -11.41
N ASP A 115 17.32 8.91 -10.79
CA ASP A 115 17.61 10.19 -10.16
C ASP A 115 18.43 10.05 -8.86
N GLY A 116 19.06 11.15 -8.42
CA GLY A 116 19.71 11.22 -7.11
C GLY A 116 18.74 11.19 -5.91
N LEU A 117 19.25 11.54 -4.72
CA LEU A 117 18.47 11.54 -3.48
C LEU A 117 17.23 12.43 -3.58
N LYS A 118 16.10 11.89 -3.14
CA LYS A 118 14.81 12.59 -3.16
C LYS A 118 14.38 12.96 -1.73
N CYS A 119 13.75 14.13 -1.60
CA CYS A 119 13.09 14.52 -0.36
C CYS A 119 11.70 13.88 -0.31
N PHE A 120 11.11 13.68 0.86
CA PHE A 120 9.69 13.36 0.97
C PHE A 120 8.83 14.63 0.86
N ILE A 121 7.62 14.48 0.32
CA ILE A 121 6.53 15.46 0.35
C ILE A 121 5.37 14.79 1.10
N LYS A 122 4.89 15.41 2.19
CA LYS A 122 3.92 14.79 3.11
C LYS A 122 2.61 14.39 2.42
N THR A 123 2.17 15.16 1.43
CA THR A 123 0.85 15.02 0.81
C THR A 123 0.80 14.00 -0.32
N ARG A 124 1.93 13.37 -0.71
CA ARG A 124 1.99 12.46 -1.86
C ARG A 124 2.70 11.16 -1.50
N TRP A 125 1.93 10.12 -1.17
CA TRP A 125 2.41 8.79 -0.78
C TRP A 125 3.37 8.16 -1.81
N THR A 126 3.09 8.35 -3.10
CA THR A 126 3.98 7.90 -4.18
C THR A 126 5.37 8.57 -4.11
N PHE A 127 5.43 9.80 -3.60
CA PHE A 127 6.67 10.52 -3.38
C PHE A 127 7.42 10.05 -2.13
N ILE A 128 6.70 9.62 -1.08
CA ILE A 128 7.31 8.97 0.09
C ILE A 128 8.01 7.68 -0.33
N TYR A 129 7.38 6.87 -1.18
CA TYR A 129 8.03 5.71 -1.79
C TYR A 129 9.27 6.11 -2.61
N LYS A 130 9.17 7.11 -3.49
CA LYS A 130 10.33 7.57 -4.30
C LYS A 130 11.49 8.04 -3.42
N ALA A 131 11.21 8.76 -2.35
CA ALA A 131 12.20 9.24 -1.37
C ALA A 131 12.91 8.07 -0.70
N THR A 132 12.16 7.16 -0.08
CA THR A 132 12.72 6.00 0.64
C THR A 132 13.45 5.03 -0.31
N TYR A 133 12.89 4.77 -1.49
CA TYR A 133 13.52 3.91 -2.50
C TYR A 133 14.83 4.52 -3.05
N SER A 134 14.95 5.84 -3.11
CA SER A 134 16.22 6.48 -3.51
C SER A 134 17.38 6.15 -2.56
N PHE A 135 17.11 6.02 -1.25
CA PHE A 135 18.12 5.61 -0.27
C PHE A 135 18.55 4.15 -0.45
N VAL A 136 17.60 3.25 -0.71
CA VAL A 136 17.91 1.83 -0.99
C VAL A 136 18.81 1.73 -2.22
N ARG A 137 18.46 2.46 -3.28
CA ARG A 137 19.21 2.45 -4.54
C ARG A 137 20.61 3.07 -4.39
N MET A 138 20.71 4.21 -3.71
CA MET A 138 21.97 4.96 -3.56
C MET A 138 22.84 4.48 -2.42
N ARG A 139 22.44 3.42 -1.70
CA ARG A 139 23.14 2.92 -0.52
C ARG A 139 24.64 2.72 -0.77
N ARG A 140 25.00 2.04 -1.86
CA ARG A 140 26.41 1.77 -2.21
C ARG A 140 27.21 3.06 -2.41
N ALA A 141 26.64 4.03 -3.12
CA ALA A 141 27.29 5.32 -3.34
C ALA A 141 27.42 6.12 -2.03
N LEU A 142 26.42 6.06 -1.15
CA LEU A 142 26.51 6.66 0.19
C LEU A 142 27.61 6.02 1.03
N ASP A 143 27.72 4.69 0.99
CA ASP A 143 28.76 3.94 1.70
C ASP A 143 30.17 4.32 1.18
N GLU A 144 30.35 4.50 -0.13
CA GLU A 144 31.61 4.97 -0.73
C GLU A 144 31.99 6.37 -0.23
N VAL A 145 31.05 7.33 -0.23
CA VAL A 145 31.32 8.70 0.25
C VAL A 145 31.70 8.68 1.74
N VAL A 146 30.99 7.89 2.55
CA VAL A 146 31.24 7.80 4.00
C VAL A 146 32.58 7.13 4.31
N THR A 147 32.99 6.16 3.49
CA THR A 147 34.22 5.38 3.70
C THR A 147 35.45 6.13 3.19
N ASN A 148 35.36 6.73 2.01
CA ASN A 148 36.51 7.35 1.34
C ASN A 148 36.72 8.82 1.75
N ASN A 149 35.66 9.52 2.16
CA ASN A 149 35.71 10.95 2.49
C ASN A 149 34.98 11.25 3.82
N PRO A 150 35.32 10.57 4.93
CA PRO A 150 34.58 10.71 6.19
C PRO A 150 34.63 12.13 6.77
N GLU A 151 35.70 12.88 6.56
CA GLU A 151 35.92 14.26 7.02
C GLU A 151 35.00 15.28 6.33
N GLU A 152 34.67 15.05 5.06
CA GLU A 152 33.78 15.93 4.28
C GLU A 152 32.34 15.93 4.82
N ILE A 153 31.93 14.84 5.48
CA ILE A 153 30.64 14.75 6.17
C ILE A 153 30.74 15.38 7.56
N THR A 154 30.72 16.71 7.59
CA THR A 154 30.83 17.54 8.81
C THR A 154 29.64 17.39 9.77
N ASN A 155 28.45 17.07 9.27
CA ASN A 155 27.27 16.92 10.12
C ASN A 155 27.27 15.57 10.86
N SER A 156 27.55 15.62 12.17
CA SER A 156 27.65 14.44 13.04
C SER A 156 26.37 13.59 13.08
N THR A 157 25.20 14.21 12.99
CA THR A 157 23.90 13.51 12.98
C THR A 157 23.70 12.75 11.68
N VAL A 158 23.99 13.39 10.54
CA VAL A 158 23.96 12.73 9.21
C VAL A 158 24.94 11.58 9.17
N LYS A 159 26.18 11.81 9.60
CA LYS A 159 27.23 10.79 9.68
C LYS A 159 26.82 9.60 10.55
N LYS A 160 26.14 9.86 11.68
CA LYS A 160 25.61 8.80 12.56
C LYS A 160 24.51 7.97 11.91
N TYR A 161 23.62 8.57 11.10
CA TYR A 161 22.61 7.80 10.37
C TYR A 161 23.24 6.92 9.29
N LEU A 162 24.15 7.47 8.49
CA LEU A 162 24.78 6.77 7.36
C LEU A 162 25.65 5.58 7.81
N LYS A 163 26.23 5.63 9.01
CA LYS A 163 27.04 4.49 9.52
C LYS A 163 26.21 3.35 10.12
N LYS A 164 24.90 3.54 10.35
CA LYS A 164 24.08 2.57 11.06
C LYS A 164 23.38 1.62 10.10
N GLN A 165 23.73 0.34 10.14
CA GLN A 165 23.02 -0.71 9.38
C GLN A 165 21.52 -0.73 9.68
N ASP A 166 21.14 -0.67 10.96
CA ASP A 166 19.76 -0.65 11.42
C ASP A 166 18.92 0.48 10.79
N PHE A 167 19.55 1.61 10.43
CA PHE A 167 18.86 2.68 9.70
C PHE A 167 18.43 2.21 8.30
N TYR A 168 19.32 1.54 7.55
CA TYR A 168 19.00 1.01 6.23
C TYR A 168 18.03 -0.17 6.28
N ASP A 169 18.10 -1.03 7.30
CA ASP A 169 17.17 -2.16 7.46
C ASP A 169 15.73 -1.65 7.70
N LYS A 170 15.61 -0.57 8.47
CA LYS A 170 14.35 0.15 8.67
C LYS A 170 13.83 0.80 7.39
N ILE A 171 14.70 1.44 6.59
CA ILE A 171 14.32 1.97 5.27
C ILE A 171 13.84 0.83 4.36
N ASN A 172 14.56 -0.29 4.31
CA ASN A 172 14.19 -1.44 3.48
C ASN A 172 12.82 -2.00 3.87
N THR A 173 12.56 -2.14 5.17
CA THR A 173 11.24 -2.54 5.69
C THR A 173 10.16 -1.55 5.24
N LEU A 174 10.41 -0.25 5.38
CA LEU A 174 9.47 0.78 4.97
C LEU A 174 9.20 0.76 3.46
N VAL A 175 10.22 0.58 2.63
CA VAL A 175 10.08 0.47 1.17
C VAL A 175 9.25 -0.75 0.78
N LYS A 176 9.46 -1.90 1.44
CA LYS A 176 8.66 -3.11 1.22
C LYS A 176 7.18 -2.87 1.49
N LEU A 177 6.86 -2.16 2.58
CA LEU A 177 5.49 -1.79 2.93
C LEU A 177 4.88 -0.74 1.98
N LEU A 178 5.67 0.26 1.57
CA LEU A 178 5.19 1.36 0.71
C LEU A 178 5.00 0.93 -0.76
N ARG A 179 5.74 -0.07 -1.24
CA ARG A 179 5.67 -0.54 -2.63
C ARG A 179 4.25 -0.95 -3.07
N PRO A 180 3.54 -1.86 -2.36
CA PRO A 180 2.18 -2.25 -2.74
C PRO A 180 1.21 -1.07 -2.62
N ILE A 181 1.35 -0.20 -1.61
CA ILE A 181 0.53 1.02 -1.46
C ILE A 181 0.71 1.95 -2.67
N LYS A 182 1.96 2.19 -3.07
CA LYS A 182 2.28 3.02 -4.25
C LYS A 182 1.68 2.43 -5.52
N ASN A 183 1.77 1.12 -5.72
CA ASN A 183 1.21 0.45 -6.88
C ASN A 183 -0.32 0.55 -6.90
N ALA A 184 -0.98 0.31 -5.75
CA ALA A 184 -2.43 0.43 -5.62
C ALA A 184 -2.91 1.86 -5.94
N ILE A 185 -2.24 2.88 -5.39
CA ILE A 185 -2.58 4.28 -5.69
C ILE A 185 -2.45 4.57 -7.19
N LEU A 186 -1.33 4.19 -7.81
CA LEU A 186 -1.12 4.45 -9.24
C LEU A 186 -2.14 3.72 -10.13
N MET A 187 -2.50 2.49 -9.76
CA MET A 187 -3.57 1.75 -10.45
C MET A 187 -4.89 2.49 -10.33
N LEU A 188 -5.26 2.90 -9.11
CA LEU A 188 -6.54 3.56 -8.81
C LEU A 188 -6.67 4.97 -9.38
N GLU A 189 -5.57 5.69 -9.53
CA GLU A 189 -5.52 7.00 -10.19
C GLU A 189 -5.70 6.89 -11.72
N GLY A 190 -5.70 5.68 -12.29
CA GLY A 190 -5.90 5.47 -13.71
C GLY A 190 -7.31 5.82 -14.19
N ASN A 191 -7.42 6.43 -15.37
CA ASN A 191 -8.69 6.90 -15.93
C ASN A 191 -9.69 5.78 -16.27
N GLN A 192 -9.26 4.52 -16.23
CA GLN A 192 -10.08 3.35 -16.55
C GLN A 192 -10.42 2.49 -15.31
N THR A 193 -10.00 2.94 -14.13
CA THR A 193 -10.23 2.24 -12.86
C THR A 193 -11.73 2.16 -12.55
N ASN A 194 -12.19 0.97 -12.20
CA ASN A 194 -13.52 0.75 -11.66
C ASN A 194 -13.46 0.23 -10.21
N LEU A 195 -14.63 -0.01 -9.63
CA LEU A 195 -14.75 -0.42 -8.23
C LEU A 195 -14.22 -1.84 -7.97
N ALA A 196 -14.26 -2.74 -8.94
CA ALA A 196 -13.67 -4.07 -8.83
C ALA A 196 -12.13 -3.99 -8.76
N ASP A 197 -11.51 -3.08 -9.53
CA ASP A 197 -10.06 -2.84 -9.42
C ASP A 197 -9.68 -2.39 -8.01
N ALA A 198 -10.49 -1.52 -7.40
CA ALA A 198 -10.27 -1.09 -6.02
C ALA A 198 -10.38 -2.23 -5.00
N PHE A 199 -11.36 -3.11 -5.17
CA PHE A 199 -11.50 -4.30 -4.34
C PHE A 199 -10.29 -5.23 -4.46
N ILE A 200 -9.81 -5.48 -5.67
CA ILE A 200 -8.61 -6.29 -5.91
C ILE A 200 -7.38 -5.65 -5.24
N GLN A 201 -7.19 -4.35 -5.38
CA GLN A 201 -6.07 -3.64 -4.73
C GLN A 201 -6.13 -3.74 -3.20
N MET A 202 -7.33 -3.70 -2.59
CA MET A 202 -7.47 -3.90 -1.14
C MET A 202 -7.00 -5.29 -0.71
N ILE A 203 -7.36 -6.34 -1.46
CA ILE A 203 -6.93 -7.72 -1.16
C ILE A 203 -5.40 -7.86 -1.28
N VAL A 204 -4.81 -7.31 -2.34
CA VAL A 204 -3.35 -7.33 -2.56
C VAL A 204 -2.61 -6.59 -1.42
N LEU A 205 -3.15 -5.46 -0.96
CA LEU A 205 -2.60 -4.72 0.17
C LEU A 205 -2.64 -5.51 1.47
N ILE A 206 -3.77 -6.18 1.76
CA ILE A 206 -3.92 -7.02 2.94
C ILE A 206 -2.84 -8.11 2.94
N GLY A 207 -2.66 -8.81 1.82
CA GLY A 207 -1.63 -9.86 1.73
C GLY A 207 -0.19 -9.36 1.75
N SER A 208 0.03 -8.09 1.45
CA SER A 208 1.36 -7.49 1.57
C SER A 208 1.72 -7.10 3.02
N VAL A 209 0.73 -6.97 3.90
CA VAL A 209 0.93 -6.62 5.32
C VAL A 209 0.91 -7.86 6.19
N ASP A 210 0.04 -8.82 5.88
CA ASP A 210 -0.13 -10.05 6.65
C ASP A 210 -0.48 -11.22 5.72
N SER A 211 0.49 -12.11 5.50
CA SER A 211 0.31 -13.30 4.67
C SER A 211 -0.64 -14.31 5.30
N GLU A 212 -0.81 -14.32 6.62
CA GLU A 212 -1.70 -15.23 7.33
C GLU A 212 -3.16 -14.78 7.18
N ILE A 213 -3.43 -13.47 7.24
CA ILE A 213 -4.75 -12.91 6.90
C ILE A 213 -5.10 -13.20 5.44
N PHE A 214 -4.13 -13.06 4.53
CA PHE A 214 -4.32 -13.40 3.12
C PHE A 214 -4.67 -14.88 2.94
N LEU A 215 -3.91 -15.80 3.53
CA LEU A 215 -4.21 -17.22 3.44
C LEU A 215 -5.56 -17.57 4.10
N ASN A 216 -5.97 -16.90 5.17
CA ASN A 216 -7.27 -17.12 5.80
C ASN A 216 -8.45 -16.60 4.95
N TYR A 217 -8.27 -15.48 4.24
CA TYR A 217 -9.27 -14.98 3.28
C TYR A 217 -9.40 -15.93 2.07
N TYR A 218 -8.30 -16.52 1.61
CA TYR A 218 -8.27 -17.45 0.48
C TYR A 218 -8.55 -18.92 0.87
N ASN A 219 -8.47 -19.30 2.14
CA ASN A 219 -8.95 -20.61 2.59
C ASN A 219 -10.49 -20.66 2.66
N TYR A 220 -11.16 -19.51 2.65
CA TYR A 220 -12.62 -19.42 2.52
C TYR A 220 -13.11 -19.39 1.05
N SER A 221 -12.24 -19.11 0.09
CA SER A 221 -12.58 -19.00 -1.33
C SER A 221 -11.40 -19.47 -2.19
N ASN A 222 -11.58 -20.55 -2.95
CA ASN A 222 -10.57 -21.27 -3.76
C ASN A 222 -9.90 -20.46 -4.91
N LEU A 223 -9.57 -19.18 -4.72
CA LEU A 223 -8.99 -18.28 -5.72
C LEU A 223 -7.47 -18.45 -5.96
N ARG A 224 -6.85 -19.58 -5.59
CA ARG A 224 -5.41 -19.83 -5.81
C ARG A 224 -5.05 -19.89 -7.31
N ALA A 225 -6.03 -20.12 -8.18
CA ALA A 225 -5.86 -20.20 -9.63
C ALA A 225 -5.92 -18.85 -10.38
N VAL A 226 -6.53 -17.80 -9.80
CA VAL A 226 -6.76 -16.52 -10.50
C VAL A 226 -5.53 -15.60 -10.46
N ILE A 227 -4.71 -15.68 -9.41
CA ILE A 227 -3.53 -14.81 -9.25
C ILE A 227 -2.32 -15.30 -10.07
N LEU A 228 -2.22 -16.60 -10.40
CA LEU A 228 -1.10 -17.13 -11.19
C LEU A 228 -1.26 -16.94 -12.71
N ARG A 229 -2.30 -16.23 -13.17
CA ARG A 229 -2.56 -15.94 -14.59
C ARG A 229 -2.51 -14.45 -14.96
N PHE A 230 -1.99 -13.60 -14.08
CA PHE A 230 -1.58 -12.21 -14.39
C PHE A 230 -0.12 -12.00 -14.01
#